data_AF-A0A6J4FIJ0-F1
#
_entry.id   AF-A0A6J4FIJ0-F1
#
_cell.length_a   1.000
_cell.length_b   1.000
_cell.length_c   1.000
_cell.angle_alpha   90.00
_cell.angle_beta   90.00
_cell.angle_gamma   90.00
#
_symmetry.space_group_name_H-M   'P 1'
#
loop_
_entity.id
_entity.type
_entity.pdbx_description
1 polymer ?
#
loop_
_entity_poly.entity_id
_entity_poly.type
_entity_poly.pdbx_seq_one_letter_code
_entity_poly.pdbx_strand_id
1 'polypeptide(L)'
;MDHRLSQARALIRASRFAAAIRLLEPVADWPAAASLLAGAYRRDARYADCIRLVEGHGADIQMLYEKAMSLLAQSDAQAALAAFDALLELDPGRAAAWFGGHGPALELAGPDAALDRLAQASACVGANGKYHAYAYGLLRLIGRHQQAADLFARELADHPRRRPLADGIDALMGHLAADCRVFGVSASLLRHGLACATRPGLVLEFGVRRGTSITHLAHAAGQMVHGFDSFEGLPEDWGSEQGGVLTTDAQLPAVPDNVALHAGWFDQTLPAFLDLHPGPVRLVNIDSDIYSSARFVLFALADRIGPGTIVVFDEMIGNRTWADDEYRAFGEFVAVHGIRWRVIAMSPATKQVAVQILEGGA
;
A
#
# COMPACT_ATOMS: atom_id res chain seq x y z
N MET A 1 -6.58 -28.49 22.15
CA MET A 1 -5.53 -27.67 21.51
C MET A 1 -5.65 -27.73 20.00
N ASP A 2 -5.52 -28.91 19.39
CA ASP A 2 -5.57 -29.07 17.92
C ASP A 2 -6.85 -28.56 17.27
N HIS A 3 -8.00 -28.74 17.93
CA HIS A 3 -9.27 -28.18 17.45
C HIS A 3 -9.23 -26.65 17.33
N ARG A 4 -8.63 -25.96 18.32
CA ARG A 4 -8.48 -24.49 18.34
C ARG A 4 -7.56 -24.02 17.22
N LEU A 5 -6.42 -24.67 17.04
CA LEU A 5 -5.47 -24.34 15.97
C LEU A 5 -6.07 -24.60 14.57
N SER A 6 -6.83 -25.69 14.41
CA SER A 6 -7.55 -26.01 13.17
C SER A 6 -8.61 -24.95 12.84
N GLN A 7 -9.40 -24.55 13.83
CA GLN A 7 -10.40 -23.49 13.68
C GLN A 7 -9.76 -22.13 13.36
N ALA A 8 -8.66 -21.78 14.04
CA ALA A 8 -7.91 -20.55 13.73
C ALA A 8 -7.40 -20.54 12.28
N ARG A 9 -6.84 -21.67 11.80
CA ARG A 9 -6.41 -21.80 10.39
C ARG A 9 -7.58 -21.67 9.42
N ALA A 10 -8.75 -22.20 9.75
CA ALA A 10 -9.95 -22.04 8.93
C ALA A 10 -10.40 -20.57 8.85
N LEU A 11 -10.38 -19.85 9.98
CA LEU A 11 -10.69 -18.41 10.03
C LEU A 11 -9.70 -17.58 9.20
N ILE A 12 -8.39 -17.86 9.33
CA ILE A 12 -7.34 -17.19 8.54
C ILE A 12 -7.52 -17.43 7.04
N ARG A 13 -7.87 -18.66 6.63
CA ARG A 13 -8.15 -18.97 5.21
C ARG A 13 -9.38 -18.24 4.67
N ALA A 14 -10.32 -17.89 5.53
CA ALA A 14 -11.51 -17.13 5.18
C ALA A 14 -11.33 -15.61 5.39
N SER A 15 -10.09 -15.13 5.52
CA SER A 15 -9.77 -13.71 5.79
C SER A 15 -10.43 -13.12 7.05
N ARG A 16 -10.84 -13.96 8.00
CA ARG A 16 -11.45 -13.55 9.28
C ARG A 16 -10.40 -13.39 10.37
N PHE A 17 -9.45 -12.47 10.17
CA PHE A 17 -8.27 -12.33 11.02
C PHE A 17 -8.60 -11.90 12.46
N ALA A 18 -9.48 -10.92 12.67
CA ALA A 18 -9.91 -10.51 14.01
C ALA A 18 -10.49 -11.68 14.83
N ALA A 19 -11.30 -12.55 14.19
CA ALA A 19 -11.84 -13.74 14.83
C ALA A 19 -10.75 -14.78 15.15
N ALA A 20 -9.79 -14.97 14.25
CA ALA A 20 -8.64 -15.84 14.51
C ALA A 20 -7.77 -15.33 15.66
N ILE A 21 -7.55 -14.02 15.73
CA ILE A 21 -6.78 -13.36 16.79
C ILE A 21 -7.44 -13.60 18.15
N ARG A 22 -8.75 -13.32 18.29
CA ARG A 22 -9.51 -13.57 19.54
C ARG A 22 -9.40 -15.03 20.01
N LEU A 23 -9.30 -15.97 19.07
CA LEU A 23 -9.18 -17.39 19.38
C LEU A 23 -7.76 -17.77 19.82
N LEU A 24 -6.73 -17.10 19.30
CA LEU A 24 -5.32 -17.41 19.49
C LEU A 24 -4.66 -16.66 20.66
N GLU A 25 -5.03 -15.40 20.91
CA GLU A 25 -4.49 -14.57 22.01
C GLU A 25 -4.46 -15.29 23.37
N PRO A 26 -5.51 -16.01 23.80
CA PRO A 26 -5.52 -16.67 25.12
C PRO A 26 -4.56 -17.87 25.24
N VAL A 27 -3.93 -18.29 24.15
CA VAL A 27 -2.98 -19.43 24.10
C VAL A 27 -1.69 -19.03 23.39
N ALA A 28 -1.37 -17.73 23.37
CA ALA A 28 -0.20 -17.20 22.67
C ALA A 28 1.12 -17.85 23.16
N ASP A 29 1.21 -18.23 24.44
CA ASP A 29 2.39 -18.89 25.02
C ASP A 29 2.77 -20.22 24.33
N TRP A 30 1.86 -20.81 23.54
CA TRP A 30 2.15 -22.01 22.77
C TRP A 30 2.83 -21.67 21.44
N PRO A 31 4.02 -22.22 21.12
CA PRO A 31 4.77 -21.82 19.92
C PRO A 31 3.97 -21.91 18.61
N ALA A 32 3.20 -22.99 18.42
CA ALA A 32 2.36 -23.16 17.23
C ALA A 32 1.20 -22.15 17.14
N ALA A 33 0.70 -21.69 18.29
CA ALA A 33 -0.31 -20.63 18.35
C ALA A 33 0.33 -19.26 18.10
N ALA A 34 1.48 -18.97 18.71
CA ALA A 34 2.25 -17.74 18.50
C ALA A 34 2.57 -17.52 17.02
N SER A 35 3.05 -18.54 16.32
CA SER A 35 3.38 -18.45 14.88
C SER A 35 2.15 -18.15 14.02
N LEU A 36 1.01 -18.79 14.29
CA LEU A 36 -0.27 -18.46 13.61
C LEU A 36 -0.77 -17.06 13.97
N LEU A 37 -0.62 -16.66 15.23
CA LEU A 37 -1.06 -15.36 15.74
C LEU A 37 -0.25 -14.22 15.13
N ALA A 38 1.07 -14.37 14.98
CA ALA A 38 1.92 -13.39 14.29
C ALA A 38 1.41 -13.14 12.85
N GLY A 39 1.14 -14.22 12.11
CA GLY A 39 0.59 -14.13 10.76
C GLY A 39 -0.85 -13.60 10.69
N ALA A 40 -1.63 -13.73 11.77
CA ALA A 40 -2.96 -13.14 11.88
C ALA A 40 -2.88 -11.64 12.19
N TYR A 41 -2.04 -11.24 13.15
CA TYR A 41 -1.79 -9.84 13.48
C TYR A 41 -1.34 -9.03 12.26
N ARG A 42 -0.36 -9.53 11.51
CA ARG A 42 0.11 -8.82 10.31
C ARG A 42 -1.01 -8.64 9.28
N ARG A 43 -1.79 -9.69 8.98
CA ARG A 43 -2.88 -9.59 7.98
C ARG A 43 -4.04 -8.72 8.44
N ASP A 44 -4.25 -8.61 9.75
CA ASP A 44 -5.20 -7.68 10.37
C ASP A 44 -4.66 -6.24 10.49
N ALA A 45 -3.44 -5.96 9.99
CA ALA A 45 -2.71 -4.70 10.15
C ALA A 45 -2.44 -4.28 11.62
N ARG A 46 -2.40 -5.25 12.54
CA ARG A 46 -1.94 -5.10 13.93
C ARG A 46 -0.42 -5.31 14.02
N TYR A 47 0.33 -4.51 13.27
CA TYR A 47 1.78 -4.70 13.08
C TYR A 47 2.59 -4.62 14.38
N ALA A 48 2.27 -3.67 15.25
CA ALA A 48 2.94 -3.52 16.54
C ALA A 48 2.73 -4.75 17.47
N ASP A 49 1.55 -5.38 17.42
CA ASP A 49 1.28 -6.61 18.17
C ASP A 49 2.09 -7.78 17.61
N CYS A 50 2.20 -7.89 16.28
CA CYS A 50 3.06 -8.88 15.64
C CYS A 50 4.52 -8.73 16.09
N ILE A 51 5.06 -7.51 16.04
CA ILE A 51 6.46 -7.23 16.41
C ILE A 51 6.72 -7.61 17.88
N ARG A 52 5.86 -7.15 18.80
CA ARG A 52 5.97 -7.48 20.24
C ARG A 52 5.88 -8.98 20.50
N LEU A 53 4.97 -9.68 19.82
CA LEU A 53 4.81 -11.13 19.98
C LEU A 53 6.10 -11.86 19.60
N VAL A 54 6.68 -11.51 18.45
CA VAL A 54 7.88 -12.16 17.91
C VAL A 54 9.11 -11.89 18.80
N GLU A 55 9.22 -10.69 19.37
CA GLU A 55 10.30 -10.33 20.30
C GLU A 55 10.20 -11.07 21.64
N GLY A 56 8.99 -11.39 22.09
CA GLY A 56 8.76 -12.07 23.38
C GLY A 56 8.86 -13.60 23.35
N HIS A 57 8.61 -14.26 22.21
CA HIS A 57 8.50 -15.73 22.13
C HIS A 57 9.76 -16.43 21.60
N GLY A 58 10.72 -15.68 21.05
CA GLY A 58 11.78 -16.23 20.22
C GLY A 58 11.24 -16.54 18.82
N ALA A 59 12.09 -16.32 17.81
CA ALA A 59 11.62 -16.24 16.44
C ALA A 59 12.01 -17.49 15.64
N ASP A 60 11.01 -18.23 15.14
CA ASP A 60 11.22 -19.14 14.01
C ASP A 60 11.25 -18.35 12.68
N ILE A 61 11.63 -19.02 11.60
CA ILE A 61 11.75 -18.42 10.26
C ILE A 61 10.42 -17.76 9.83
N GLN A 62 9.27 -18.34 10.19
CA GLN A 62 7.97 -17.75 9.84
C GLN A 62 7.71 -16.49 10.66
N MET A 63 7.93 -16.52 11.96
CA MET A 63 7.74 -15.38 12.87
C MET A 63 8.66 -14.20 12.52
N LEU A 64 9.92 -14.49 12.16
CA LEU A 64 10.85 -13.47 11.63
C LEU A 64 10.31 -12.84 10.35
N TYR A 65 9.76 -13.64 9.43
CA TYR A 65 9.15 -13.12 8.21
C TYR A 65 7.92 -12.25 8.52
N GLU A 66 7.05 -12.66 9.44
CA GLU A 66 5.89 -11.85 9.84
C GLU A 66 6.32 -10.52 10.51
N LYS A 67 7.39 -10.53 11.32
CA LYS A 67 8.01 -9.32 11.88
C LYS A 67 8.57 -8.41 10.80
N ALA A 68 9.38 -8.94 9.88
CA ALA A 68 10.00 -8.16 8.80
C ALA A 68 8.94 -7.47 7.92
N MET A 69 7.89 -8.20 7.56
CA MET A 69 6.77 -7.66 6.80
C MET A 69 5.95 -6.64 7.60
N SER A 70 5.82 -6.80 8.92
CA SER A 70 5.13 -5.83 9.79
C SER A 70 5.92 -4.52 9.90
N LEU A 71 7.24 -4.59 10.05
CA LEU A 71 8.13 -3.43 10.02
C LEU A 71 8.08 -2.71 8.67
N LEU A 72 8.06 -3.47 7.57
CA LEU A 72 7.90 -2.93 6.23
C LEU A 72 6.58 -2.18 6.06
N ALA A 73 5.48 -2.75 6.56
CA ALA A 73 4.16 -2.11 6.49
C ALA A 73 4.09 -0.81 7.30
N GLN A 74 4.85 -0.70 8.40
CA GLN A 74 5.03 0.54 9.15
C GLN A 74 6.04 1.51 8.51
N SER A 75 6.53 1.20 7.30
CA SER A 75 7.54 1.97 6.57
C SER A 75 8.86 2.19 7.33
N ASP A 76 9.20 1.32 8.28
CA ASP A 76 10.52 1.32 8.94
C ASP A 76 11.51 0.55 8.05
N ALA A 77 12.05 1.23 7.04
CA ALA A 77 12.95 0.63 6.08
C ALA A 77 14.20 0.00 6.74
N GLN A 78 14.76 0.66 7.76
CA GLN A 78 15.99 0.18 8.39
C GLN A 78 15.75 -1.10 9.19
N ALA A 79 14.72 -1.12 10.04
CA ALA A 79 14.39 -2.31 10.82
C ALA A 79 13.87 -3.44 9.94
N ALA A 80 13.06 -3.13 8.90
CA ALA A 80 12.56 -4.12 7.97
C ALA A 80 13.69 -4.80 7.19
N LEU A 81 14.64 -4.02 6.66
CA LEU A 81 15.78 -4.57 5.92
C LEU A 81 16.65 -5.47 6.81
N ALA A 82 16.96 -5.01 8.03
CA ALA A 82 17.72 -5.80 8.99
C ALA A 82 16.99 -7.12 9.35
N ALA A 83 15.66 -7.08 9.49
CA ALA A 83 14.87 -8.28 9.77
C ALA A 83 14.83 -9.26 8.58
N PHE A 84 14.78 -8.77 7.33
CA PHE A 84 14.90 -9.63 6.16
C PHE A 84 16.31 -10.23 6.04
N ASP A 85 17.36 -9.48 6.36
CA ASP A 85 18.73 -9.98 6.29
C ASP A 85 18.98 -11.07 7.33
N ALA A 86 18.53 -10.87 8.58
CA ALA A 86 18.58 -11.89 9.62
C ALA A 86 17.80 -13.16 9.22
N LEU A 87 16.67 -13.02 8.50
CA LEU A 87 15.93 -14.15 7.96
C LEU A 87 16.71 -14.90 6.87
N LEU A 88 17.40 -14.16 6.00
CA LEU A 88 18.21 -14.72 4.91
C LEU A 88 19.50 -15.39 5.39
N GLU A 89 20.03 -15.01 6.55
CA GLU A 89 21.12 -15.75 7.22
C GLU A 89 20.69 -17.19 7.60
N LEU A 90 19.41 -17.38 7.94
CA LEU A 90 18.85 -18.69 8.31
C LEU A 90 18.36 -19.48 7.10
N ASP A 91 17.79 -18.81 6.11
CA ASP A 91 17.22 -19.43 4.91
C ASP A 91 17.51 -18.59 3.64
N PRO A 92 18.74 -18.70 3.07
CA PRO A 92 19.13 -17.92 1.89
C PRO A 92 18.29 -18.20 0.65
N GLY A 93 17.61 -19.36 0.60
CA GLY A 93 16.74 -19.77 -0.50
C GLY A 93 15.34 -19.16 -0.43
N ARG A 94 15.05 -18.33 0.58
CA ARG A 94 13.72 -17.74 0.79
C ARG A 94 13.48 -16.55 -0.12
N ALA A 95 13.02 -16.85 -1.33
CA ALA A 95 12.68 -15.86 -2.36
C ALA A 95 11.83 -14.68 -1.84
N ALA A 96 10.88 -14.95 -0.94
CA ALA A 96 9.99 -13.94 -0.36
C ALA A 96 10.70 -12.95 0.57
N ALA A 97 11.83 -13.33 1.18
CA ALA A 97 12.63 -12.45 2.04
C ALA A 97 13.48 -11.50 1.19
N TRP A 98 14.16 -12.02 0.16
CA TRP A 98 14.83 -11.21 -0.86
C TRP A 98 13.85 -10.21 -1.50
N PHE A 99 12.67 -10.70 -1.91
CA PHE A 99 11.63 -9.85 -2.45
C PHE A 99 11.14 -8.84 -1.40
N GLY A 100 10.84 -9.23 -0.17
CA GLY A 100 10.39 -8.28 0.86
C GLY A 100 11.37 -7.13 1.12
N GLY A 101 12.68 -7.40 1.04
CA GLY A 101 13.73 -6.42 1.28
C GLY A 101 14.02 -5.43 0.15
N HIS A 102 13.47 -5.60 -1.06
CA HIS A 102 13.84 -4.76 -2.21
C HIS A 102 13.43 -3.29 -2.04
N GLY A 103 12.25 -3.02 -1.48
CA GLY A 103 11.78 -1.66 -1.19
C GLY A 103 12.65 -0.94 -0.16
N PRO A 104 12.87 -1.50 1.04
CA PRO A 104 13.79 -0.94 2.01
C PRO A 104 15.22 -0.73 1.49
N ALA A 105 15.74 -1.67 0.67
CA ALA A 105 17.04 -1.52 0.03
C ALA A 105 17.09 -0.33 -0.94
N LEU A 106 16.00 -0.07 -1.68
CA LEU A 106 15.90 1.11 -2.55
C LEU A 106 16.03 2.41 -1.75
N GLU A 107 15.34 2.53 -0.61
CA GLU A 107 15.39 3.73 0.24
C GLU A 107 16.77 3.98 0.83
N LEU A 108 17.44 2.92 1.29
CA LEU A 108 18.66 3.01 2.10
C LEU A 108 19.95 2.98 1.28
N ALA A 109 19.95 2.24 0.17
CA ALA A 109 21.14 1.93 -0.62
C ALA A 109 20.98 2.19 -2.13
N GLY A 110 19.80 2.63 -2.57
CA GLY A 110 19.54 3.01 -3.95
C GLY A 110 19.13 1.86 -4.88
N PRO A 111 18.95 2.16 -6.18
CA PRO A 111 18.29 1.26 -7.12
C PRO A 111 19.08 -0.03 -7.40
N ASP A 112 20.41 0.01 -7.38
CA ASP A 112 21.23 -1.19 -7.63
C ASP A 112 21.04 -2.23 -6.52
N ALA A 113 21.03 -1.82 -5.25
CA ALA A 113 20.78 -2.72 -4.13
C ALA A 113 19.38 -3.35 -4.18
N ALA A 114 18.38 -2.60 -4.67
CA ALA A 114 17.03 -3.13 -4.87
C ALA A 114 16.96 -4.12 -6.04
N LEU A 115 17.63 -3.83 -7.16
CA LEU A 115 17.72 -4.72 -8.32
C LEU A 115 18.44 -6.02 -7.99
N ASP A 116 19.51 -5.96 -7.20
CA ASP A 116 20.24 -7.14 -6.72
C ASP A 116 19.32 -8.05 -5.90
N ARG A 117 18.54 -7.47 -4.98
CA ARG A 117 17.55 -8.24 -4.20
C ARG A 117 16.48 -8.88 -5.08
N LEU A 118 15.98 -8.16 -6.09
CA LEU A 118 15.00 -8.71 -7.04
C LEU A 118 15.59 -9.83 -7.89
N ALA A 119 16.87 -9.72 -8.28
CA ALA A 119 17.58 -10.76 -8.99
C ALA A 119 17.76 -12.02 -8.12
N GLN A 120 18.20 -11.87 -6.86
CA GLN A 120 18.31 -12.97 -5.91
C GLN A 120 16.95 -13.64 -5.64
N ALA A 121 15.90 -12.83 -5.44
CA ALA A 121 14.55 -13.34 -5.27
C ALA A 121 14.10 -14.19 -6.46
N SER A 122 14.43 -13.76 -7.68
CA SER A 122 14.04 -14.44 -8.92
C SER A 122 14.87 -15.71 -9.19
N ALA A 123 16.10 -15.79 -8.68
CA ALA A 123 16.99 -16.94 -8.84
C ALA A 123 16.67 -18.10 -7.88
N CYS A 124 15.89 -17.84 -6.83
CA CYS A 124 15.49 -18.86 -5.85
C CYS A 124 14.58 -19.93 -6.49
N VAL A 125 14.71 -21.19 -6.02
CA VAL A 125 13.89 -22.30 -6.49
C VAL A 125 12.41 -22.04 -6.18
N GLY A 126 11.55 -22.13 -7.20
CA GLY A 126 10.11 -21.89 -7.06
C GLY A 126 9.73 -20.41 -6.91
N ALA A 127 10.64 -19.48 -7.24
CA ALA A 127 10.37 -18.05 -7.20
C ALA A 127 9.13 -17.65 -8.01
N ASN A 128 8.43 -16.63 -7.53
CA ASN A 128 7.27 -16.10 -8.21
C ASN A 128 7.72 -15.21 -9.38
N GLY A 129 7.30 -15.55 -10.60
CA GLY A 129 7.65 -14.77 -11.80
C GLY A 129 7.21 -13.31 -11.77
N LYS A 130 6.32 -12.89 -10.86
CA LYS A 130 5.96 -11.48 -10.68
C LYS A 130 7.16 -10.62 -10.31
N TYR A 131 8.21 -11.16 -9.69
CA TYR A 131 9.39 -10.39 -9.25
C TYR A 131 10.10 -9.71 -10.43
N HIS A 132 10.07 -10.32 -11.62
CA HIS A 132 10.59 -9.72 -12.85
C HIS A 132 9.85 -8.42 -13.24
N ALA A 133 8.55 -8.30 -12.93
CA ALA A 133 7.80 -7.09 -13.22
C ALA A 133 8.21 -5.92 -12.31
N TYR A 134 8.63 -6.20 -11.06
CA TYR A 134 9.16 -5.19 -10.15
C TYR A 134 10.55 -4.73 -10.60
N ALA A 135 11.40 -5.66 -11.02
CA ALA A 135 12.72 -5.33 -11.58
C ALA A 135 12.58 -4.52 -12.88
N TYR A 136 11.68 -4.93 -13.77
CA TYR A 136 11.33 -4.18 -14.98
C TYR A 136 10.87 -2.76 -14.63
N GLY A 137 9.90 -2.64 -13.72
CA GLY A 137 9.35 -1.35 -13.30
C GLY A 137 10.41 -0.41 -12.78
N LEU A 138 11.29 -0.90 -11.90
CA LEU A 138 12.40 -0.10 -11.38
C LEU A 138 13.37 0.32 -12.49
N LEU A 139 13.79 -0.59 -13.38
CA LEU A 139 14.66 -0.29 -14.53
C LEU A 139 14.05 0.77 -15.46
N ARG A 140 12.74 0.68 -15.72
CA ARG A 140 12.00 1.65 -16.54
C ARG A 140 12.04 3.04 -15.90
N LEU A 141 11.74 3.13 -14.62
CA LEU A 141 11.63 4.41 -13.90
C LEU A 141 12.99 5.09 -13.68
N ILE A 142 14.08 4.34 -13.57
CA ILE A 142 15.44 4.90 -13.42
C ILE A 142 16.16 5.12 -14.78
N GLY A 143 15.45 5.00 -15.90
CA GLY A 143 15.99 5.29 -17.23
C GLY A 143 16.88 4.20 -17.85
N ARG A 144 16.94 2.99 -17.28
CA ARG A 144 17.71 1.86 -17.82
C ARG A 144 16.90 1.09 -18.87
N HIS A 145 16.46 1.80 -19.91
CA HIS A 145 15.46 1.30 -20.88
C HIS A 145 15.88 0.05 -21.63
N GLN A 146 17.16 -0.09 -22.00
CA GLN A 146 17.64 -1.28 -22.70
C GLN A 146 17.55 -2.53 -21.80
N GLN A 147 18.03 -2.43 -20.55
CA GLN A 147 17.94 -3.54 -19.59
C GLN A 147 16.48 -3.91 -19.31
N ALA A 148 15.60 -2.90 -19.22
CA ALA A 148 14.16 -3.13 -19.06
C ALA A 148 13.58 -3.88 -20.27
N ALA A 149 13.90 -3.46 -21.50
CA ALA A 149 13.42 -4.10 -22.72
C ALA A 149 13.89 -5.56 -22.83
N ASP A 150 15.16 -5.83 -22.54
CA ASP A 150 15.72 -7.18 -22.56
C ASP A 150 15.05 -8.08 -21.50
N LEU A 151 14.81 -7.55 -20.30
CA LEU A 151 14.10 -8.26 -19.25
C LEU A 151 12.64 -8.54 -19.63
N PHE A 152 11.95 -7.57 -20.24
CA PHE A 152 10.57 -7.74 -20.68
C PHE A 152 10.46 -8.84 -21.73
N ALA A 153 11.30 -8.80 -22.76
CA ALA A 153 11.31 -9.78 -23.84
C ALA A 153 11.53 -11.20 -23.30
N ARG A 154 12.40 -11.35 -22.30
CA ARG A 154 12.73 -12.65 -21.70
C ARG A 154 11.68 -13.18 -20.71
N GLU A 155 11.19 -12.33 -19.82
CA GLU A 155 10.50 -12.80 -18.61
C GLU A 155 9.02 -12.42 -18.53
N LEU A 156 8.56 -11.47 -19.38
CA LEU A 156 7.23 -10.87 -19.28
C LEU A 156 6.40 -10.97 -20.57
N ALA A 157 7.01 -10.90 -21.76
CA ALA A 157 6.32 -10.81 -23.04
C ALA A 157 5.29 -11.95 -23.24
N ASP A 158 5.72 -13.19 -23.02
CA ASP A 158 4.88 -14.39 -23.17
C ASP A 158 4.15 -14.78 -21.86
N HIS A 159 4.16 -13.91 -20.86
CA HIS A 159 3.63 -14.18 -19.52
C HIS A 159 2.65 -13.10 -19.06
N PRO A 160 1.44 -13.02 -19.65
CA PRO A 160 0.47 -11.96 -19.39
C PRO A 160 0.09 -11.83 -17.90
N ARG A 161 0.06 -12.93 -17.14
CA ARG A 161 -0.22 -12.90 -15.69
C ARG A 161 0.84 -12.19 -14.84
N ARG A 162 2.04 -11.94 -15.39
CA ARG A 162 3.15 -11.23 -14.71
C ARG A 162 3.18 -9.75 -15.06
N ARG A 163 2.53 -9.35 -16.17
CA ARG A 163 2.61 -8.01 -16.74
C ARG A 163 1.87 -6.87 -16.04
N PRO A 164 0.86 -7.05 -15.16
CA PRO A 164 0.05 -5.91 -14.69
C PRO A 164 0.84 -4.72 -14.12
N LEU A 165 1.89 -4.98 -13.33
CA LEU A 165 2.77 -3.90 -12.84
C LEU A 165 3.55 -3.21 -13.96
N ALA A 166 4.09 -3.99 -14.90
CA ALA A 166 4.84 -3.47 -16.04
C ALA A 166 3.96 -2.61 -16.96
N ASP A 167 2.78 -3.13 -17.31
CA ASP A 167 1.83 -2.43 -18.17
C ASP A 167 1.31 -1.14 -17.50
N GLY A 168 1.03 -1.16 -16.19
CA GLY A 168 0.62 0.02 -15.44
C GLY A 168 1.70 1.10 -15.37
N ILE A 169 2.96 0.71 -15.17
CA ILE A 169 4.10 1.66 -15.22
C ILE A 169 4.24 2.24 -16.62
N ASP A 170 4.18 1.41 -17.67
CA ASP A 170 4.30 1.87 -19.05
C ASP A 170 3.18 2.85 -19.45
N ALA A 171 1.96 2.65 -18.96
CA ALA A 171 0.84 3.58 -19.17
C ALA A 171 1.08 4.97 -18.57
N LEU A 172 1.90 5.06 -17.51
CA LEU A 172 2.21 6.31 -16.81
C LEU A 172 3.50 6.98 -17.30
N MET A 173 4.33 6.31 -18.12
CA MET A 173 5.63 6.84 -18.56
C MET A 173 5.52 8.18 -19.30
N GLY A 174 4.46 8.38 -20.07
CA GLY A 174 4.20 9.64 -20.79
C GLY A 174 3.78 10.81 -19.90
N HIS A 175 3.46 10.55 -18.63
CA HIS A 175 2.96 11.52 -17.66
C HIS A 175 3.97 11.86 -16.56
N LEU A 176 5.17 11.26 -16.59
CA LEU A 176 6.18 11.49 -15.56
C LEU A 176 6.68 12.95 -15.59
N ALA A 177 6.73 13.56 -14.42
CA ALA A 177 7.51 14.79 -14.22
C ALA A 177 9.00 14.51 -14.45
N ALA A 178 9.74 15.50 -14.93
CA ALA A 178 11.18 15.38 -15.15
C ALA A 178 11.96 15.05 -13.85
N ASP A 179 11.44 15.52 -12.71
CA ASP A 179 11.94 15.30 -11.36
C ASP A 179 11.17 14.20 -10.60
N CYS A 180 10.44 13.33 -11.30
CA CYS A 180 9.69 12.24 -10.70
C CYS A 180 10.60 11.35 -9.83
N ARG A 181 10.16 11.07 -8.60
CA ARG A 181 10.92 10.26 -7.63
C ARG A 181 10.39 8.84 -7.51
N VAL A 182 11.29 7.89 -7.24
CA VAL A 182 10.92 6.49 -6.96
C VAL A 182 11.20 6.20 -5.49
N PHE A 183 10.22 5.62 -4.79
CA PHE A 183 10.29 5.27 -3.38
C PHE A 183 10.13 3.76 -3.14
N GLY A 184 10.75 3.26 -2.09
CA GLY A 184 10.72 1.87 -1.69
C GLY A 184 9.76 1.56 -0.54
N VAL A 185 9.29 2.58 0.19
CA VAL A 185 8.28 2.44 1.26
C VAL A 185 7.19 3.51 1.16
N SER A 186 6.00 3.19 1.65
CA SER A 186 4.79 3.99 1.47
C SER A 186 4.88 5.37 2.14
N ALA A 187 5.35 5.41 3.39
CA ALA A 187 5.46 6.68 4.13
C ALA A 187 6.40 7.69 3.46
N SER A 188 7.45 7.24 2.76
CA SER A 188 8.34 8.15 2.03
C SER A 188 7.64 8.82 0.86
N LEU A 189 6.83 8.08 0.10
CA LEU A 189 6.02 8.64 -0.99
C LEU A 189 4.95 9.60 -0.48
N LEU A 190 4.20 9.22 0.57
CA LEU A 190 3.19 10.07 1.19
C LEU A 190 3.78 11.41 1.69
N ARG A 191 4.91 11.35 2.40
CA ARG A 191 5.62 12.56 2.87
C ARG A 191 6.10 13.43 1.71
N HIS A 192 6.61 12.82 0.65
CA HIS A 192 7.04 13.55 -0.53
C HIS A 192 5.88 14.24 -1.24
N GLY A 193 4.76 13.52 -1.45
CA GLY A 193 3.53 14.09 -2.00
C GLY A 193 3.06 15.30 -1.19
N LEU A 194 3.03 15.19 0.13
CA LEU A 194 2.63 16.27 1.01
C LEU A 194 3.56 17.49 0.97
N ALA A 195 4.87 17.27 0.78
CA ALA A 195 5.85 18.33 0.59
C ALA A 195 5.71 19.01 -0.78
N CYS A 196 5.30 18.28 -1.82
CA CYS A 196 5.01 18.82 -3.16
C CYS A 196 3.64 19.51 -3.24
N ALA A 197 2.75 19.30 -2.27
CA ALA A 197 1.44 19.93 -2.20
C ALA A 197 1.56 21.40 -1.78
N THR A 198 1.82 22.27 -2.76
CA THR A 198 2.08 23.71 -2.58
C THR A 198 0.83 24.53 -2.27
N ARG A 199 -0.36 24.00 -2.56
CA ARG A 199 -1.64 24.65 -2.27
C ARG A 199 -2.03 24.41 -0.81
N PRO A 200 -2.24 25.45 0.02
CA PRO A 200 -2.85 25.27 1.35
C PRO A 200 -4.27 24.72 1.20
N GLY A 201 -4.71 23.88 2.14
CA GLY A 201 -6.01 23.22 2.05
C GLY A 201 -6.08 21.93 2.85
N LEU A 202 -7.17 21.21 2.63
CA LEU A 202 -7.52 19.97 3.34
C LEU A 202 -6.53 18.85 3.02
N VAL A 203 -6.20 18.05 4.03
CA VAL A 203 -5.46 16.78 3.88
C VAL A 203 -6.41 15.65 4.23
N LEU A 204 -6.73 14.83 3.23
CA LEU A 204 -7.76 13.81 3.30
C LEU A 204 -7.17 12.44 3.06
N GLU A 205 -7.67 11.41 3.75
CA GLU A 205 -7.42 10.01 3.45
C GLU A 205 -8.75 9.26 3.38
N PHE A 206 -8.90 8.40 2.37
CA PHE A 206 -10.06 7.53 2.17
C PHE A 206 -9.60 6.08 2.21
N GLY A 207 -10.07 5.31 3.20
CA GLY A 207 -9.60 3.95 3.51
C GLY A 207 -8.58 3.91 4.65
N VAL A 208 -8.99 4.33 5.84
CA VAL A 208 -8.09 4.43 7.02
C VAL A 208 -7.77 3.07 7.64
N ARG A 209 -8.77 2.19 7.71
CA ARG A 209 -8.76 0.87 8.36
C ARG A 209 -8.13 0.88 9.76
N ARG A 210 -6.84 0.51 9.88
CA ARG A 210 -6.08 0.45 11.14
C ARG A 210 -5.19 1.67 11.38
N GLY A 211 -5.26 2.68 10.51
CA GLY A 211 -4.65 3.99 10.70
C GLY A 211 -3.15 4.09 10.42
N THR A 212 -2.58 3.16 9.62
CA THR A 212 -1.12 3.16 9.36
C THR A 212 -0.71 4.36 8.48
N SER A 213 -1.33 4.52 7.32
CA SER A 213 -1.09 5.61 6.37
C SER A 213 -1.51 6.97 6.93
N ILE A 214 -2.71 7.11 7.51
CA ILE A 214 -3.14 8.38 8.14
C ILE A 214 -2.17 8.86 9.22
N THR A 215 -1.57 7.94 9.99
CA THR A 215 -0.61 8.31 11.04
C THR A 215 0.67 8.91 10.42
N HIS A 216 1.15 8.35 9.30
CA HIS A 216 2.28 8.93 8.57
C HIS A 216 1.95 10.32 8.00
N LEU A 217 0.75 10.49 7.44
CA LEU A 217 0.28 11.79 6.95
C LEU A 217 0.17 12.81 8.10
N ALA A 218 -0.45 12.43 9.21
CA ALA A 218 -0.66 13.28 10.38
C ALA A 218 0.65 13.81 10.95
N HIS A 219 1.68 12.96 11.10
CA HIS A 219 2.99 13.38 11.58
C HIS A 219 3.71 14.35 10.62
N ALA A 220 3.41 14.32 9.33
CA ALA A 220 4.07 15.17 8.33
C ALA A 220 3.28 16.42 7.94
N ALA A 221 1.95 16.43 8.15
CA ALA A 221 1.07 17.47 7.63
C ALA A 221 1.24 18.83 8.32
N GLY A 222 1.58 18.83 9.61
CA GLY A 222 1.61 20.04 10.44
C GLY A 222 0.24 20.70 10.63
N GLN A 223 -0.84 19.97 10.33
CA GLN A 223 -2.24 20.42 10.43
C GLN A 223 -3.17 19.23 10.70
N MET A 224 -4.48 19.50 10.78
CA MET A 224 -5.49 18.45 10.86
C MET A 224 -5.49 17.60 9.59
N VAL A 225 -5.59 16.28 9.78
CA VAL A 225 -5.82 15.29 8.72
C VAL A 225 -7.17 14.64 8.96
N HIS A 226 -7.97 14.49 7.90
CA HIS A 226 -9.29 13.90 7.97
C HIS A 226 -9.31 12.53 7.30
N GLY A 227 -9.68 11.50 8.06
CA GLY A 227 -9.74 10.12 7.59
C GLY A 227 -11.18 9.66 7.44
N PHE A 228 -11.51 9.06 6.30
CA PHE A 228 -12.83 8.51 6.01
C PHE A 228 -12.74 7.00 5.86
N ASP A 229 -13.58 6.27 6.58
CA ASP A 229 -13.70 4.82 6.47
C ASP A 229 -15.02 4.36 7.10
N SER A 230 -15.64 3.31 6.57
CA SER A 230 -16.80 2.69 7.22
C SER A 230 -16.39 1.92 8.47
N PHE A 231 -15.16 1.39 8.50
CA PHE A 231 -14.65 0.40 9.46
C PHE A 231 -15.44 -0.92 9.44
N GLU A 232 -16.32 -1.09 8.46
CA GLU A 232 -17.18 -2.24 8.24
C GLU A 232 -16.61 -3.21 7.18
N GLY A 233 -15.56 -2.80 6.46
CA GLY A 233 -14.91 -3.56 5.40
C GLY A 233 -15.34 -3.13 4.00
N LEU A 234 -14.95 -3.89 2.98
CA LEU A 234 -15.28 -3.59 1.58
C LEU A 234 -16.81 -3.55 1.34
N PRO A 235 -17.33 -2.56 0.59
CA PRO A 235 -18.77 -2.46 0.28
C PRO A 235 -19.23 -3.52 -0.73
N GLU A 236 -18.32 -4.00 -1.59
CA GLU A 236 -18.56 -5.00 -2.63
C GLU A 236 -17.35 -5.93 -2.80
N ASP A 237 -17.51 -6.99 -3.58
CA ASP A 237 -16.43 -7.93 -3.88
C ASP A 237 -15.33 -7.23 -4.72
N TRP A 238 -14.06 -7.51 -4.43
CA TRP A 238 -12.91 -6.96 -5.15
C TRP A 238 -11.92 -8.05 -5.55
N GLY A 239 -11.94 -8.41 -6.83
CA GLY A 239 -11.11 -9.47 -7.37
C GLY A 239 -11.42 -10.84 -6.75
N SER A 240 -10.55 -11.31 -5.84
CA SER A 240 -10.76 -12.54 -5.05
C SER A 240 -11.19 -12.29 -3.61
N GLU A 241 -11.22 -11.04 -3.17
CA GLU A 241 -11.66 -10.65 -1.83
C GLU A 241 -13.18 -10.43 -1.82
N GLN A 242 -13.83 -10.92 -0.78
CA GLN A 242 -15.28 -10.79 -0.60
C GLN A 242 -15.64 -9.48 0.10
N GLY A 243 -16.85 -8.97 -0.14
CA GLY A 243 -17.42 -7.88 0.64
C GLY A 243 -17.34 -8.13 2.15
N GLY A 244 -17.08 -7.07 2.93
CA GLY A 244 -16.89 -7.13 4.38
C GLY A 244 -15.51 -7.63 4.85
N VAL A 245 -14.62 -8.07 3.95
CA VAL A 245 -13.20 -8.26 4.29
C VAL A 245 -12.56 -6.89 4.61
N LEU A 246 -11.45 -6.90 5.34
CA LEU A 246 -10.74 -5.72 5.88
C LEU A 246 -11.45 -4.95 7.00
N THR A 247 -12.63 -5.38 7.43
CA THR A 247 -13.36 -4.84 8.59
C THR A 247 -12.49 -4.77 9.86
N THR A 248 -12.73 -3.74 10.67
CA THR A 248 -12.16 -3.64 12.02
C THR A 248 -13.20 -3.96 13.10
N ASP A 249 -14.31 -4.64 12.74
CA ASP A 249 -15.49 -4.83 13.59
C ASP A 249 -16.03 -3.46 14.09
N ALA A 250 -16.02 -2.44 13.21
CA ALA A 250 -16.36 -1.04 13.50
C ALA A 250 -15.50 -0.36 14.60
N GLN A 251 -14.33 -0.92 14.92
CA GLN A 251 -13.40 -0.33 15.88
C GLN A 251 -12.53 0.73 15.22
N LEU A 252 -12.55 1.94 15.76
CA LEU A 252 -11.67 3.03 15.34
C LEU A 252 -10.23 2.76 15.77
N PRO A 253 -9.24 2.99 14.91
CA PRO A 253 -7.84 2.89 15.28
C PRO A 253 -7.42 4.01 16.23
N ALA A 254 -6.38 3.73 17.03
CA ALA A 254 -5.67 4.79 17.73
C ALA A 254 -4.88 5.62 16.70
N VAL A 255 -5.11 6.92 16.69
CA VAL A 255 -4.51 7.87 15.74
C VAL A 255 -3.97 9.09 16.50
N PRO A 256 -3.02 9.85 15.92
CA PRO A 256 -2.53 11.09 16.52
C PRO A 256 -3.64 12.12 16.78
N ASP A 257 -3.42 13.03 17.73
CA ASP A 257 -4.39 14.04 18.15
C ASP A 257 -4.83 14.99 17.02
N ASN A 258 -4.00 15.15 15.99
CA ASN A 258 -4.32 15.95 14.80
C ASN A 258 -5.03 15.16 13.70
N VAL A 259 -5.67 14.04 14.04
CA VAL A 259 -6.51 13.26 13.14
C VAL A 259 -7.97 13.33 13.57
N ALA A 260 -8.86 13.61 12.63
CA ALA A 260 -10.30 13.46 12.79
C ALA A 260 -10.80 12.32 11.91
N LEU A 261 -11.40 11.29 12.53
CA LEU A 261 -11.96 10.14 11.84
C LEU A 261 -13.46 10.34 11.61
N HIS A 262 -13.89 10.10 10.37
CA HIS A 262 -15.28 10.18 9.92
C HIS A 262 -15.75 8.76 9.61
N ALA A 263 -16.38 8.13 10.60
CA ALA A 263 -16.87 6.76 10.51
C ALA A 263 -18.18 6.69 9.70
N GLY A 264 -18.17 5.88 8.64
CA GLY A 264 -19.32 5.64 7.78
C GLY A 264 -18.94 5.57 6.30
N TRP A 265 -19.88 5.18 5.45
CA TRP A 265 -19.65 5.14 4.01
C TRP A 265 -19.38 6.55 3.46
N PHE A 266 -18.60 6.64 2.39
CA PHE A 266 -18.15 7.93 1.85
C PHE A 266 -19.32 8.84 1.43
N ASP A 267 -20.39 8.26 0.87
CA ASP A 267 -21.61 8.97 0.49
C ASP A 267 -22.43 9.50 1.67
N GLN A 268 -22.22 8.93 2.87
CA GLN A 268 -22.87 9.34 4.11
C GLN A 268 -22.06 10.39 4.87
N THR A 269 -20.74 10.39 4.70
CA THR A 269 -19.81 11.19 5.53
C THR A 269 -19.22 12.39 4.78
N LEU A 270 -18.83 12.22 3.52
CA LEU A 270 -18.11 13.24 2.75
C LEU A 270 -18.96 14.49 2.45
N PRO A 271 -20.24 14.41 2.03
CA PRO A 271 -21.02 15.60 1.70
C PRO A 271 -21.15 16.58 2.86
N ALA A 272 -21.58 16.09 4.03
CA ALA A 272 -21.72 16.92 5.22
C ALA A 272 -20.38 17.49 5.70
N PHE A 273 -19.29 16.74 5.54
CA PHE A 273 -17.95 17.23 5.82
C PHE A 273 -17.58 18.42 4.92
N LEU A 274 -17.82 18.32 3.60
CA LEU A 274 -17.48 19.36 2.63
C LEU A 274 -18.29 20.66 2.81
N ASP A 275 -19.51 20.56 3.34
CA ASP A 275 -20.32 21.73 3.71
C ASP A 275 -19.73 22.49 4.91
N LEU A 276 -19.16 21.75 5.87
CA LEU A 276 -18.58 22.31 7.10
C LEU A 276 -17.12 22.76 6.92
N HIS A 277 -16.41 22.25 5.91
CA HIS A 277 -14.99 22.50 5.69
C HIS A 277 -14.78 23.09 4.29
N PRO A 278 -15.10 24.39 4.09
CA PRO A 278 -14.88 25.04 2.81
C PRO A 278 -13.38 25.19 2.56
N GLY A 279 -13.01 25.18 1.28
CA GLY A 279 -11.63 25.37 0.84
C GLY A 279 -11.10 24.20 0.02
N PRO A 280 -9.96 24.38 -0.64
CA PRO A 280 -9.44 23.41 -1.57
C PRO A 280 -8.85 22.18 -0.89
N VAL A 281 -8.65 21.12 -1.67
CA VAL A 281 -7.83 19.98 -1.26
C VAL A 281 -6.36 20.29 -1.51
N ARG A 282 -5.54 20.19 -0.45
CA ARG A 282 -4.07 20.21 -0.55
C ARG A 282 -3.57 18.86 -1.02
N LEU A 283 -3.95 17.81 -0.28
CA LEU A 283 -3.59 16.43 -0.59
C LEU A 283 -4.78 15.51 -0.29
N VAL A 284 -5.01 14.54 -1.17
CA VAL A 284 -5.90 13.42 -0.92
C VAL A 284 -5.15 12.11 -1.16
N ASN A 285 -5.18 11.21 -0.18
CA ASN A 285 -4.77 9.82 -0.33
C ASN A 285 -6.03 8.97 -0.59
N ILE A 286 -6.09 8.36 -1.78
CA ILE A 286 -7.14 7.44 -2.21
C ILE A 286 -6.58 6.03 -2.01
N ASP A 287 -7.01 5.40 -0.93
CA ASP A 287 -6.66 4.04 -0.51
C ASP A 287 -7.97 3.24 -0.35
N SER A 288 -8.83 3.36 -1.37
CA SER A 288 -10.24 2.93 -1.27
C SER A 288 -10.55 1.59 -1.93
N ASP A 289 -9.48 0.86 -2.27
CA ASP A 289 -9.41 -0.46 -2.92
C ASP A 289 -10.06 -0.55 -4.33
N ILE A 290 -11.29 -0.05 -4.49
CA ILE A 290 -12.16 -0.33 -5.63
C ILE A 290 -12.45 0.92 -6.49
N TYR A 291 -12.75 0.67 -7.77
CA TYR A 291 -13.16 1.69 -8.75
C TYR A 291 -14.29 2.59 -8.26
N SER A 292 -15.38 2.01 -7.74
CA SER A 292 -16.60 2.74 -7.38
C SER A 292 -16.33 3.77 -6.28
N SER A 293 -15.58 3.39 -5.25
CA SER A 293 -15.12 4.26 -4.17
C SER A 293 -14.19 5.38 -4.66
N ALA A 294 -13.14 5.03 -5.42
CA ALA A 294 -12.20 6.02 -5.94
C ALA A 294 -12.89 7.06 -6.84
N ARG A 295 -13.80 6.58 -7.70
CA ARG A 295 -14.61 7.44 -8.56
C ARG A 295 -15.52 8.35 -7.76
N PHE A 296 -16.22 7.83 -6.75
CA PHE A 296 -17.08 8.65 -5.89
C PHE A 296 -16.29 9.80 -5.25
N VAL A 297 -15.14 9.48 -4.63
CA VAL A 297 -14.27 10.46 -3.97
C VAL A 297 -13.79 11.54 -4.93
N LEU A 298 -13.27 11.16 -6.09
CA LEU A 298 -12.77 12.11 -7.10
C LEU A 298 -13.87 13.09 -7.55
N PHE A 299 -15.06 12.58 -7.86
CA PHE A 299 -16.17 13.41 -8.34
C PHE A 299 -16.79 14.26 -7.23
N ALA A 300 -16.86 13.77 -5.99
CA ALA A 300 -17.31 14.57 -4.84
C ALA A 300 -16.35 15.72 -4.51
N LEU A 301 -15.05 15.53 -4.78
CA LEU A 301 -14.00 16.54 -4.57
C LEU A 301 -13.74 17.43 -5.80
N ALA A 302 -14.51 17.31 -6.88
CA ALA A 302 -14.24 17.97 -8.15
C ALA A 302 -14.01 19.49 -8.03
N ASP A 303 -14.86 20.18 -7.27
CA ASP A 303 -14.78 21.64 -7.05
C ASP A 303 -13.67 22.04 -6.06
N ARG A 304 -12.96 21.07 -5.48
CA ARG A 304 -11.93 21.27 -4.47
C ARG A 304 -10.54 20.89 -4.97
N ILE A 305 -10.47 20.04 -5.99
CA ILE A 305 -9.25 19.64 -6.69
C ILE A 305 -8.88 20.72 -7.70
N GLY A 306 -7.64 21.20 -7.66
CA GLY A 306 -7.16 22.16 -8.65
C GLY A 306 -5.64 22.28 -8.66
N PRO A 307 -5.07 23.28 -9.35
CA PRO A 307 -3.63 23.43 -9.50
C PRO A 307 -2.88 23.37 -8.16
N GLY A 308 -1.87 22.51 -8.09
CA GLY A 308 -1.06 22.28 -6.88
C GLY A 308 -1.63 21.25 -5.90
N THR A 309 -2.85 20.75 -6.11
CA THR A 309 -3.38 19.58 -5.37
C THR A 309 -2.56 18.35 -5.72
N ILE A 310 -2.26 17.54 -4.71
CA ILE A 310 -1.65 16.21 -4.86
C ILE A 310 -2.70 15.13 -4.60
N VAL A 311 -2.78 14.17 -5.51
CA VAL A 311 -3.63 12.98 -5.38
C VAL A 311 -2.70 11.77 -5.32
N VAL A 312 -2.75 11.02 -4.21
CA VAL A 312 -2.02 9.77 -4.06
C VAL A 312 -3.01 8.62 -4.23
N PHE A 313 -2.62 7.61 -4.98
CA PHE A 313 -3.39 6.39 -5.24
C PHE A 313 -2.59 5.19 -4.71
N ASP A 314 -3.22 4.30 -3.94
CA ASP A 314 -2.56 3.10 -3.40
C ASP A 314 -2.49 1.96 -4.42
N GLU A 315 -3.46 1.87 -5.34
CA GLU A 315 -3.62 0.72 -6.25
C GLU A 315 -3.78 1.10 -7.73
N MET A 316 -3.23 2.25 -8.14
CA MET A 316 -3.23 2.70 -9.55
C MET A 316 -2.44 1.78 -10.50
N ILE A 317 -1.51 0.97 -9.97
CA ILE A 317 -0.69 0.03 -10.75
C ILE A 317 -0.56 -1.32 -10.04
N GLY A 318 -0.11 -2.35 -10.74
CA GLY A 318 0.36 -3.61 -10.13
C GLY A 318 -0.70 -4.66 -9.83
N ASN A 319 -1.93 -4.27 -9.51
CA ASN A 319 -3.06 -5.19 -9.42
C ASN A 319 -3.44 -5.77 -10.77
N ARG A 320 -4.04 -6.97 -10.80
CA ARG A 320 -4.43 -7.61 -12.07
C ARG A 320 -5.47 -6.80 -12.85
N THR A 321 -6.32 -6.09 -12.12
CA THR A 321 -7.42 -5.26 -12.60
C THR A 321 -7.07 -3.76 -12.58
N TRP A 322 -5.79 -3.39 -12.39
CA TRP A 322 -5.35 -1.99 -12.22
C TRP A 322 -5.98 -1.02 -13.24
N ALA A 323 -6.11 -1.44 -14.50
CA ALA A 323 -6.63 -0.64 -15.59
C ALA A 323 -8.13 -0.33 -15.47
N ASP A 324 -8.88 -1.15 -14.72
CA ASP A 324 -10.32 -1.03 -14.48
C ASP A 324 -10.64 -0.41 -13.11
N ASP A 325 -9.63 -0.27 -12.23
CA ASP A 325 -9.76 0.24 -10.86
C ASP A 325 -9.49 1.77 -10.80
N GLU A 326 -8.59 2.22 -9.91
CA GLU A 326 -8.30 3.64 -9.67
C GLU A 326 -7.78 4.37 -10.92
N TYR A 327 -7.04 3.67 -11.79
CA TYR A 327 -6.56 4.23 -13.05
C TYR A 327 -7.72 4.68 -13.95
N ARG A 328 -8.77 3.85 -14.04
CA ARG A 328 -9.97 4.17 -14.82
C ARG A 328 -10.74 5.31 -14.19
N ALA A 329 -10.97 5.26 -12.88
CA ALA A 329 -11.69 6.29 -12.15
C ALA A 329 -11.04 7.66 -12.35
N PHE A 330 -9.71 7.73 -12.25
CA PHE A 330 -8.96 8.95 -12.49
C PHE A 330 -9.00 9.39 -13.96
N GLY A 331 -8.88 8.46 -14.91
CA GLY A 331 -9.02 8.77 -16.34
C GLY A 331 -10.37 9.38 -16.70
N GLU A 332 -11.47 8.86 -16.14
CA GLU A 332 -12.81 9.43 -16.30
C GLU A 332 -12.93 10.84 -15.70
N PHE A 333 -12.40 11.02 -14.49
CA PHE A 333 -12.38 12.33 -13.82
C PHE A 333 -11.61 13.37 -14.65
N VAL A 334 -10.42 13.00 -15.15
CA VAL A 334 -9.59 13.84 -16.01
C VAL A 334 -10.33 14.24 -17.29
N ALA A 335 -11.01 13.28 -17.94
CA ALA A 335 -11.74 13.52 -19.18
C ALA A 335 -12.95 14.45 -18.97
N VAL A 336 -13.70 14.28 -17.88
CA VAL A 336 -14.89 15.10 -17.58
C VAL A 336 -14.50 16.54 -17.22
N HIS A 337 -13.44 16.73 -16.43
CA HIS A 337 -13.08 18.04 -15.90
C HIS A 337 -11.94 18.75 -16.65
N GLY A 338 -11.40 18.15 -17.72
CA GLY A 338 -10.34 18.75 -18.54
C GLY A 338 -9.03 18.96 -17.76
N ILE A 339 -8.71 18.06 -16.83
CA ILE A 339 -7.57 18.18 -15.93
C ILE A 339 -6.25 17.94 -16.65
N ARG A 340 -5.28 18.84 -16.49
CA ARG A 340 -3.87 18.56 -16.81
C ARG A 340 -3.15 18.13 -15.54
N TRP A 341 -2.36 17.07 -15.64
CA TRP A 341 -1.70 16.44 -14.50
C TRP A 341 -0.37 15.83 -14.90
N ARG A 342 0.44 15.49 -13.89
CA ARG A 342 1.70 14.74 -14.05
C ARG A 342 1.98 13.85 -12.84
N VAL A 343 2.72 12.77 -13.03
CA VAL A 343 3.20 11.91 -11.94
C VAL A 343 4.47 12.52 -11.33
N ILE A 344 4.46 12.77 -10.03
CA ILE A 344 5.61 13.32 -9.30
C ILE A 344 6.36 12.27 -8.49
N ALA A 345 5.71 11.17 -8.14
CA ALA A 345 6.38 10.03 -7.52
C ALA A 345 5.66 8.71 -7.76
N MET A 346 6.43 7.63 -7.69
CA MET A 346 5.93 6.26 -7.80
C MET A 346 6.66 5.35 -6.82
N SER A 347 6.00 4.27 -6.40
CA SER A 347 6.62 3.19 -5.65
C SER A 347 6.15 1.85 -6.22
N PRO A 348 6.91 1.19 -7.10
CA PRO A 348 6.52 -0.15 -7.57
C PRO A 348 6.37 -1.15 -6.43
N ALA A 349 7.14 -0.99 -5.34
CA ALA A 349 7.11 -1.88 -4.18
C ALA A 349 5.78 -1.82 -3.41
N THR A 350 5.20 -0.63 -3.31
CA THR A 350 3.93 -0.38 -2.60
C THR A 350 2.77 -0.11 -3.55
N LYS A 351 3.03 -0.06 -4.86
CA LYS A 351 2.13 0.28 -5.96
C LYS A 351 1.58 1.71 -5.96
N GLN A 352 2.04 2.53 -5.01
CA GLN A 352 1.60 3.91 -4.88
C GLN A 352 2.03 4.80 -6.03
N VAL A 353 1.15 5.71 -6.44
CA VAL A 353 1.41 6.76 -7.43
C VAL A 353 0.94 8.10 -6.89
N ALA A 354 1.83 9.10 -6.86
CA ALA A 354 1.48 10.48 -6.52
C ALA A 354 1.39 11.34 -7.79
N VAL A 355 0.22 11.93 -8.00
CA VAL A 355 -0.12 12.79 -9.12
C VAL A 355 -0.25 14.23 -8.65
N GLN A 356 0.33 15.16 -9.40
CA GLN A 356 0.11 16.59 -9.23
C GLN A 356 -0.84 17.13 -10.29
N ILE A 357 -1.82 17.90 -9.86
CA ILE A 357 -2.73 18.65 -10.71
C ILE A 357 -2.06 19.96 -11.15
N LEU A 358 -2.03 20.23 -12.45
CA LEU A 358 -1.37 21.37 -13.07
C LEU A 358 -2.37 22.46 -13.47
N GLU A 359 -3.45 22.06 -14.13
CA GLU A 359 -4.55 22.92 -14.58
C GLU A 359 -5.86 22.14 -14.58
N GLY A 360 -6.98 22.85 -14.53
CA GLY A 360 -8.31 22.24 -14.42
C GLY A 360 -8.72 22.01 -12.96
N GLY A 361 -10.04 22.00 -12.76
CA GLY A 361 -10.74 22.21 -11.49
C GLY A 361 -11.87 23.21 -11.77
N ALA A 362 -13.08 22.95 -11.27
CA ALA A 362 -14.27 23.76 -11.57
C ALA A 362 -14.12 25.23 -11.15
#